data_AF-A0A6V7WCA4-F1
#
_entry.id   AF-A0A6V7WCA4-F1
#
_cell.length_a   1.000
_cell.length_b   1.000
_cell.length_c   1.000
_cell.angle_alpha   90.00
_cell.angle_beta   90.00
_cell.angle_gamma   90.00
#
_symmetry.space_group_name_H-M   'P 1'
#
loop_
_entity.id
_entity.type
_entity.pdbx_description
1 polymer ?
#
loop_
_entity_poly.entity_id
_entity_poly.type
_entity_poly.pdbx_seq_one_letter_code
_entity_poly.pdbx_strand_id
1 'polypeptide(L)'
;MTSILSTVIRMSLIMAFAIFGNLFLIFVIHKGNKISRSKISPVQLLILHTCFADLLFALLSLGSEIGILLTFPHFYASDLVCRLVRYLQVLPLYASPFLMVAISIDRYQAICRPLVHYTSDRFRRPNYFGLTAWLFASICSVPQLFIWQKMSIGKISNNTTTSIVEWNFAENDRKEQCRSIYGI
;
A
#
# COMPACT_ATOMS: atom_id res chain seq x y z
N MET A 1 -8.98 -11.05 -22.81
CA MET A 1 -8.43 -12.19 -22.02
C MET A 1 -6.90 -12.15 -21.97
N THR A 2 -6.21 -12.03 -23.11
CA THR A 2 -4.73 -11.89 -23.19
C THR A 2 -4.18 -10.67 -22.42
N SER A 3 -4.88 -9.53 -22.46
CA SER A 3 -4.52 -8.33 -21.69
C SER A 3 -4.57 -8.54 -20.17
N ILE A 4 -5.60 -9.22 -19.67
CA ILE A 4 -5.77 -9.53 -18.24
C ILE A 4 -4.68 -10.50 -17.78
N LEU A 5 -4.45 -11.58 -18.54
CA LEU A 5 -3.40 -12.56 -18.23
C LEU A 5 -2.01 -11.89 -18.17
N SER A 6 -1.69 -11.01 -19.13
CA SER A 6 -0.42 -10.27 -19.11
C SER A 6 -0.24 -9.42 -17.85
N THR A 7 -1.34 -8.85 -17.33
CA THR A 7 -1.32 -7.99 -16.13
C THR A 7 -1.12 -8.82 -14.87
N VAL A 8 -1.84 -9.94 -14.75
CA VAL A 8 -1.67 -10.87 -13.63
C VAL A 8 -0.24 -11.41 -13.56
N ILE A 9 0.35 -11.78 -14.71
CA ILE A 9 1.75 -12.25 -14.76
C ILE A 9 2.70 -11.15 -14.27
N ARG A 10 2.60 -9.92 -14.79
CA ARG A 10 3.46 -8.80 -14.35
C ARG A 10 3.34 -8.54 -12.85
N MET A 11 2.12 -8.44 -12.32
CA MET A 11 1.89 -8.17 -10.89
C MET A 11 2.40 -9.30 -10.01
N SER A 12 2.24 -10.55 -10.45
CA SER A 12 2.75 -11.72 -9.72
C SER A 12 4.28 -11.74 -9.65
N LEU A 13 4.95 -11.38 -10.76
CA LEU A 13 6.41 -11.24 -10.78
C LEU A 13 6.87 -10.12 -9.83
N ILE A 14 6.27 -8.93 -9.93
CA ILE A 14 6.62 -7.80 -9.05
C ILE A 14 6.39 -8.17 -7.58
N MET A 15 5.26 -8.80 -7.26
CA MET A 15 4.94 -9.26 -5.91
C MET A 15 5.97 -10.27 -5.39
N ALA A 16 6.38 -11.25 -6.21
CA ALA A 16 7.39 -12.22 -5.82
C ALA A 16 8.75 -11.57 -5.54
N PHE A 17 9.20 -10.67 -6.42
CA PHE A 17 10.45 -9.92 -6.22
C PHE A 17 10.38 -9.02 -4.99
N ALA A 18 9.27 -8.32 -4.78
CA ALA A 18 9.08 -7.45 -3.62
C ALA A 18 9.11 -8.25 -2.32
N ILE A 19 8.40 -9.38 -2.24
CA ILE A 19 8.39 -10.24 -1.05
C ILE A 19 9.79 -10.80 -0.80
N PHE A 20 10.40 -11.41 -1.81
CA PHE A 20 11.72 -12.03 -1.65
C PHE A 20 12.79 -11.00 -1.28
N GLY A 21 12.85 -9.87 -1.98
CA GLY A 21 13.84 -8.82 -1.75
C GLY A 21 13.72 -8.20 -0.37
N ASN A 22 12.50 -7.86 0.07
CA ASN A 22 12.28 -7.26 1.38
C ASN A 22 12.53 -8.24 2.53
N LEU A 23 12.12 -9.51 2.40
CA LEU A 23 12.42 -10.55 3.38
C LEU A 23 13.93 -10.83 3.48
N PHE A 24 14.62 -10.86 2.34
CA PHE A 24 16.06 -11.04 2.30
C PHE A 24 16.78 -9.87 2.99
N LEU A 25 16.36 -8.63 2.75
CA LEU A 25 16.94 -7.45 3.41
C LEU A 25 16.72 -7.49 4.93
N ILE A 26 15.50 -7.83 5.38
CA ILE A 26 15.20 -8.04 6.81
C ILE A 26 16.13 -9.11 7.40
N PHE A 27 16.28 -10.25 6.71
CA PHE A 27 17.15 -11.34 7.14
C PHE A 27 18.61 -10.90 7.26
N VAL A 28 19.14 -10.17 6.27
CA VAL A 28 20.52 -9.65 6.27
C VAL A 28 20.75 -8.70 7.46
N ILE A 29 19.81 -7.80 7.74
CA ILE A 29 19.90 -6.86 8.87
C ILE A 29 19.91 -7.62 10.20
N HIS A 30 18.97 -8.56 10.38
CA HIS A 30 18.91 -9.35 11.62
C HIS A 30 20.15 -10.23 11.81
N LYS A 31 20.63 -10.90 10.75
CA LYS A 31 21.83 -11.74 10.80
C LYS A 31 23.08 -10.92 11.06
N GLY A 32 23.22 -9.77 10.41
CA GLY A 32 24.34 -8.82 10.60
C GLY A 32 24.41 -8.29 12.03
N ASN A 33 23.26 -7.92 12.61
CA ASN A 33 23.22 -7.42 13.98
C ASN A 33 23.44 -8.54 15.01
N LYS A 34 22.94 -9.75 14.72
CA LYS A 34 23.19 -10.95 15.55
C LYS A 34 24.68 -11.31 15.58
N ILE A 35 25.36 -11.31 14.43
CA ILE A 35 26.79 -11.66 14.36
C ILE A 35 27.67 -10.61 15.03
N SER A 36 27.35 -9.33 14.84
CA SER A 36 28.11 -8.23 15.46
C SER A 36 27.75 -8.01 16.94
N ARG A 37 26.75 -8.74 17.48
CA ARG A 37 26.09 -8.45 18.77
C ARG A 37 25.75 -6.98 18.98
N SER A 38 25.43 -6.28 17.89
CA SER A 38 25.13 -4.86 17.89
C SER A 38 23.62 -4.65 17.95
N LYS A 39 23.21 -3.55 18.59
CA LYS A 39 21.80 -3.12 18.58
C LYS A 39 21.43 -2.60 17.18
N ILE A 40 20.15 -2.71 16.82
CA ILE A 40 19.63 -2.16 15.57
C ILE A 40 19.88 -0.64 15.55
N SER A 41 20.57 -0.17 14.51
CA SER A 41 20.79 1.26 14.32
C SER A 41 19.49 1.97 13.91
N PRO A 42 19.35 3.28 14.15
CA PRO A 42 18.13 4.02 13.78
C PRO A 42 17.76 3.90 12.30
N VAL A 43 18.80 3.88 11.48
CA VAL A 43 18.73 3.75 10.03
C VAL A 43 18.21 2.37 9.66
N GLN A 44 18.74 1.33 10.30
CA GLN A 44 18.27 -0.04 10.10
C GLN A 44 16.82 -0.21 10.56
N LEU A 45 16.40 0.47 11.62
CA LEU A 45 15.00 0.46 12.08
C LEU A 45 14.08 1.11 11.04
N LEU A 46 14.51 2.22 10.43
CA LEU A 46 13.73 2.89 9.40
C LEU A 46 13.69 2.11 8.08
N ILE A 47 14.79 1.44 7.72
CA ILE A 47 14.83 0.46 6.62
C ILE A 47 13.84 -0.69 6.92
N LEU A 48 13.80 -1.20 8.15
CA LEU A 48 12.83 -2.22 8.58
C LEU A 48 11.38 -1.76 8.40
N HIS A 49 11.04 -0.52 8.78
CA HIS A 49 9.70 0.03 8.54
C HIS A 49 9.38 0.14 7.05
N THR A 50 10.37 0.46 6.22
CA THR A 50 10.23 0.53 4.76
C THR A 50 9.97 -0.86 4.18
N CYS A 51 10.77 -1.86 4.55
CA CYS A 51 10.53 -3.25 4.14
C CYS A 51 9.14 -3.75 4.56
N PHE A 52 8.69 -3.36 5.76
CA PHE A 52 7.35 -3.72 6.23
C PHE A 52 6.25 -3.06 5.40
N ALA A 53 6.40 -1.78 5.05
CA ALA A 53 5.48 -1.08 4.17
C ALA A 53 5.43 -1.72 2.77
N ASP A 54 6.58 -2.09 2.20
CA ASP A 54 6.65 -2.74 0.89
C ASP A 54 6.03 -4.14 0.90
N LEU A 55 6.20 -4.91 1.98
CA LEU A 55 5.52 -6.20 2.17
C LEU A 55 4.00 -6.02 2.29
N LEU A 56 3.54 -5.01 3.03
CA LEU A 56 2.12 -4.68 3.11
C LEU A 56 1.58 -4.26 1.74
N PHE A 57 2.31 -3.45 0.98
CA PHE A 57 1.92 -3.08 -0.37
C PHE A 57 1.83 -4.30 -1.29
N ALA A 58 2.82 -5.19 -1.27
CA ALA A 58 2.84 -6.39 -2.09
C ALA A 58 1.67 -7.34 -1.75
N LEU A 59 1.42 -7.59 -0.47
CA LEU A 59 0.37 -8.51 -0.03
C LEU A 59 -1.03 -7.91 -0.17
N LEU A 60 -1.22 -6.68 0.32
CA LEU A 60 -2.53 -6.04 0.39
C LEU A 60 -2.92 -5.38 -0.92
N SER A 61 -1.98 -4.77 -1.65
CA SER A 61 -2.28 -4.15 -2.94
C SER A 61 -2.23 -5.13 -4.09
N LEU A 62 -1.06 -5.71 -4.38
CA LEU A 62 -0.91 -6.61 -5.51
C LEU A 62 -1.71 -7.90 -5.31
N GLY A 63 -1.71 -8.46 -4.09
CA GLY A 63 -2.46 -9.67 -3.77
C GLY A 63 -3.98 -9.50 -3.91
N SER A 64 -4.55 -8.39 -3.45
CA SER A 64 -5.99 -8.14 -3.61
C SER A 64 -6.38 -7.82 -5.05
N GLU A 65 -5.53 -7.14 -5.81
CA GLU A 65 -5.76 -6.90 -7.24
C GLU A 65 -5.81 -8.21 -8.03
N ILE A 66 -4.86 -9.11 -7.79
CA ILE A 66 -4.85 -10.46 -8.38
C ILE A 66 -6.10 -11.24 -7.96
N GLY A 67 -6.45 -11.21 -6.67
CA GLY A 67 -7.63 -11.91 -6.15
C GLY A 67 -8.94 -11.43 -6.78
N ILE A 68 -9.10 -10.11 -6.97
CA ILE A 68 -10.28 -9.53 -7.64
C ILE A 68 -10.33 -9.97 -9.11
N LEU A 69 -9.20 -9.93 -9.82
CA LEU A 69 -9.13 -10.35 -11.23
C LEU A 69 -9.46 -11.84 -11.43
N LEU A 70 -9.10 -12.70 -10.48
CA LEU A 70 -9.43 -14.14 -10.51
C LEU A 70 -10.88 -14.44 -10.11
N THR A 71 -11.47 -13.62 -9.23
CA THR A 71 -12.83 -13.84 -8.69
C THR A 71 -13.92 -13.18 -9.53
N PHE A 72 -13.55 -12.34 -10.51
CA PHE A 72 -14.50 -11.72 -11.43
C PHE A 72 -15.26 -12.78 -12.26
N PRO A 73 -16.61 -12.73 -12.35
CA PRO A 73 -17.49 -11.60 -12.04
C PRO A 73 -18.19 -11.64 -10.67
N HIS A 74 -18.03 -12.70 -9.86
CA HIS A 74 -18.80 -12.91 -8.63
C HIS A 74 -18.00 -12.55 -7.37
N PHE A 75 -17.69 -11.27 -7.17
CA PHE A 75 -17.08 -10.80 -5.92
C PHE A 75 -18.16 -10.48 -4.87
N TYR A 76 -18.52 -11.48 -4.06
CA TYR A 76 -19.40 -11.31 -2.89
C TYR A 76 -18.61 -10.74 -1.69
N ALA A 77 -18.27 -9.45 -1.74
CA ALA A 77 -17.76 -8.75 -0.56
C ALA A 77 -18.82 -7.83 0.06
N SER A 78 -18.82 -7.77 1.39
CA SER A 78 -19.57 -6.75 2.13
C SER A 78 -18.98 -5.36 1.84
N ASP A 79 -19.82 -4.32 1.95
CA ASP A 79 -19.40 -2.93 1.70
C ASP A 79 -18.21 -2.52 2.59
N LEU A 80 -18.21 -2.97 3.85
CA LEU A 80 -17.10 -2.76 4.79
C LEU A 80 -15.79 -3.39 4.31
N VAL A 81 -15.83 -4.63 3.81
CA VAL A 81 -14.63 -5.33 3.32
C VAL A 81 -14.03 -4.60 2.14
N CYS A 82 -14.84 -4.08 1.20
CA CYS A 82 -14.26 -3.34 0.09
C CYS A 82 -13.62 -2.01 0.52
N ARG A 83 -14.29 -1.23 1.37
CA ARG A 83 -13.73 0.03 1.89
C ARG A 83 -12.40 -0.21 2.60
N LEU A 84 -12.34 -1.27 3.42
CA LEU A 84 -11.12 -1.66 4.12
C LEU A 84 -10.03 -2.11 3.14
N VAL A 85 -10.35 -2.91 2.12
CA VAL A 85 -9.37 -3.32 1.10
C VAL A 85 -8.79 -2.08 0.41
N ARG A 86 -9.63 -1.14 -0.07
CA ARG A 86 -9.14 0.09 -0.71
C ARG A 86 -8.29 0.96 0.21
N TYR A 87 -8.70 1.10 1.47
CA TYR A 87 -7.90 1.82 2.47
C TYR A 87 -6.53 1.16 2.69
N LEU A 88 -6.52 -0.16 2.87
CA LEU A 88 -5.30 -0.95 3.07
C LEU A 88 -4.39 -1.01 1.85
N GLN A 89 -4.92 -0.84 0.63
CA GLN A 89 -4.12 -0.70 -0.59
C GLN A 89 -3.36 0.64 -0.61
N VAL A 90 -4.04 1.73 -0.21
CA VAL A 90 -3.53 3.09 -0.34
C VAL A 90 -2.61 3.49 0.83
N LEU A 91 -2.83 2.93 2.01
CA LEU A 91 -2.05 3.26 3.20
C LEU A 91 -0.53 2.96 3.02
N PRO A 92 -0.10 1.77 2.56
CA PRO A 92 1.32 1.48 2.30
C PRO A 92 1.90 2.35 1.17
N LEU A 93 1.10 2.69 0.16
CA LEU A 93 1.48 3.56 -0.95
C LEU A 93 1.87 4.96 -0.46
N TYR A 94 1.11 5.53 0.48
CA TYR A 94 1.47 6.80 1.11
C TYR A 94 2.60 6.66 2.15
N ALA A 95 2.68 5.54 2.87
CA ALA A 95 3.71 5.35 3.89
C ALA A 95 5.13 5.32 3.31
N SER A 96 5.34 4.67 2.17
CA SER A 96 6.66 4.51 1.53
C SER A 96 7.41 5.84 1.27
N PRO A 97 6.83 6.86 0.59
CA PRO A 97 7.52 8.13 0.38
C PRO A 97 7.76 8.91 1.67
N PHE A 98 6.85 8.86 2.65
CA PHE A 98 7.09 9.49 3.96
C PHE A 98 8.25 8.82 4.71
N LEU A 99 8.37 7.50 4.63
CA LEU A 99 9.51 6.75 5.17
C LEU A 99 10.81 7.10 4.43
N MET A 100 10.79 7.25 3.10
CA MET A 100 11.94 7.73 2.34
C MET A 100 12.39 9.12 2.78
N VAL A 101 11.47 10.07 2.96
CA VAL A 101 11.78 11.42 3.46
C VAL A 101 12.39 11.36 4.85
N ALA A 102 11.85 10.53 5.74
CA ALA A 102 12.44 10.31 7.06
C ALA A 102 13.88 9.78 6.97
N ILE A 103 14.18 8.88 6.04
CA ILE A 103 15.54 8.35 5.82
C ILE A 103 16.44 9.50 5.40
N SER A 104 16.02 10.29 4.40
CA SER A 104 16.79 11.44 3.91
C SER A 104 17.09 12.46 5.01
N ILE A 105 16.12 12.77 5.87
CA ILE A 105 16.30 13.69 7.00
C ILE A 105 17.31 13.11 8.01
N ASP A 106 17.21 11.82 8.35
CA ASP A 106 18.14 11.17 9.26
C ASP A 106 19.59 11.19 8.70
N ARG A 107 19.76 10.87 7.40
CA ARG A 107 21.07 10.95 6.73
C ARG A 107 21.61 12.37 6.73
N TYR A 108 20.77 13.37 6.43
CA TYR A 108 21.15 14.78 6.45
C TYR A 108 21.63 15.22 7.83
N GLN A 109 20.90 14.85 8.90
CA GLN A 109 21.31 15.18 10.26
C GLN A 109 22.61 14.49 10.68
N ALA A 110 22.83 13.24 10.26
CA ALA A 110 24.05 12.50 10.55
C ALA A 110 25.29 13.13 9.90
N ILE A 111 25.14 13.66 8.67
CA ILE A 111 26.24 14.29 7.92
C ILE A 111 26.49 15.71 8.40
N CYS A 112 25.45 16.55 8.49
CA CYS A 112 25.61 17.99 8.75
C CYS A 112 25.69 18.34 10.24
N ARG A 113 25.20 17.49 11.15
CA ARG A 113 25.20 17.75 12.60
C ARG A 113 25.63 16.52 13.43
N PRO A 114 26.87 16.04 13.28
CA PRO A 114 27.33 14.79 13.89
C PRO A 114 27.29 14.79 15.43
N LEU A 115 27.61 15.91 16.08
CA LEU A 115 27.63 16.03 17.56
C LEU A 115 26.22 15.98 18.18
N VAL A 116 25.23 16.60 17.53
CA VAL A 116 23.82 16.56 17.97
C VAL A 116 23.20 15.19 17.68
N HIS A 117 23.62 14.55 16.57
CA HIS A 117 23.18 13.20 16.20
C HIS A 117 23.76 12.11 17.13
N TYR A 118 24.92 12.33 17.75
CA TYR A 118 25.50 11.42 18.73
C TYR A 118 24.92 11.57 20.14
N THR A 119 24.64 12.81 20.57
CA THR A 119 24.17 13.13 21.93
C THR A 119 22.67 12.98 22.13
N SER A 120 21.88 13.10 21.07
CA SER A 120 20.44 12.87 21.15
C SER A 120 20.13 11.38 21.29
N ASP A 121 19.07 11.05 22.04
CA ASP A 121 18.58 9.68 22.21
C ASP A 121 18.34 9.00 20.85
N ARG A 122 19.36 8.23 20.45
CA ARG A 122 19.49 7.58 19.15
C ARG A 122 18.33 6.61 18.91
N PHE A 123 17.77 6.02 19.96
CA PHE A 123 16.73 5.01 19.86
C PHE A 123 15.31 5.59 19.74
N ARG A 124 15.07 6.81 20.26
CA ARG A 124 13.73 7.45 20.21
C ARG A 124 13.41 8.11 18.87
N ARG A 125 14.40 8.69 18.18
CA ARG A 125 14.20 9.40 16.89
C ARG A 125 13.60 8.55 15.76
N PRO A 126 14.13 7.36 15.42
CA PRO A 126 13.64 6.59 14.27
C PRO A 126 12.22 6.07 14.47
N ASN A 127 11.86 5.71 15.72
CA ASN A 127 10.51 5.29 16.05
C ASN A 127 9.52 6.46 15.95
N TYR A 128 9.95 7.68 16.30
CA TYR A 128 9.16 8.89 16.09
C TYR A 128 8.96 9.19 14.59
N PHE A 129 10.01 9.15 13.78
CA PHE A 129 9.89 9.36 12.34
C PHE A 129 8.98 8.32 11.67
N GLY A 130 9.17 7.04 12.01
CA GLY A 130 8.28 5.96 11.57
C GLY A 130 6.85 6.24 11.97
N LEU A 131 6.59 6.52 13.25
CA LEU A 131 5.25 6.83 13.74
C LEU A 131 4.62 8.02 13.01
N THR A 132 5.36 9.12 12.79
CA THR A 132 4.84 10.27 12.04
C THR A 132 4.51 9.88 10.60
N ALA A 133 5.36 9.12 9.92
CA ALA A 133 5.11 8.66 8.56
C ALA A 133 3.83 7.80 8.48
N TRP A 134 3.65 6.86 9.41
CA TRP A 134 2.45 6.02 9.48
C TRP A 134 1.19 6.84 9.80
N LEU A 135 1.27 7.82 10.70
CA LEU A 135 0.16 8.70 11.04
C LEU A 135 -0.25 9.56 9.84
N PHE A 136 0.70 10.23 9.19
CA PHE A 136 0.42 11.04 7.99
C PHE A 136 -0.14 10.17 6.85
N ALA A 137 0.43 8.99 6.61
CA ALA A 137 -0.09 8.05 5.62
C ALA A 137 -1.54 7.64 5.91
N SER A 138 -1.84 7.35 7.18
CA SER A 138 -3.19 6.97 7.62
C SER A 138 -4.18 8.10 7.42
N ILE A 139 -3.82 9.34 7.82
CA ILE A 139 -4.67 10.52 7.64
C ILE A 139 -4.96 10.77 6.14
N CYS A 140 -3.93 10.70 5.29
CA CYS A 140 -4.08 10.87 3.85
C CYS A 140 -4.88 9.74 3.18
N SER A 141 -4.94 8.53 3.77
CA SER A 141 -5.75 7.43 3.25
C SER A 141 -7.21 7.42 3.74
N VAL A 142 -7.55 8.16 4.81
CA VAL A 142 -8.94 8.34 5.29
C VAL A 142 -9.95 8.76 4.20
N PRO A 143 -9.70 9.74 3.31
CA PRO A 143 -10.67 10.16 2.29
C PRO A 143 -11.16 8.99 1.41
N GLN A 144 -10.35 7.94 1.25
CA GLN A 144 -10.73 6.79 0.45
C GLN A 144 -11.88 6.00 1.06
N LEU A 145 -12.07 6.03 2.39
CA LEU A 145 -13.21 5.39 3.05
C LEU A 145 -14.56 6.05 2.71
N PHE A 146 -14.53 7.32 2.32
CA PHE A 146 -15.72 8.10 1.98
C PHE A 146 -16.03 8.09 0.49
N ILE A 147 -14.99 8.04 -0.36
CA ILE A 147 -15.14 8.07 -1.83
C ILE A 147 -15.67 6.73 -2.36
N TRP A 148 -15.21 5.60 -1.81
CA TRP A 148 -15.62 4.27 -2.27
C TRP A 148 -16.86 3.77 -1.51
N GLN A 149 -18.07 4.15 -1.98
CA GLN A 149 -19.33 3.62 -1.46
C GLN A 149 -19.98 2.63 -2.46
N LYS A 150 -20.50 1.51 -1.96
CA LYS A 150 -21.32 0.56 -2.72
C LYS A 150 -22.69 1.18 -3.02
N MET A 151 -22.99 1.43 -4.30
CA MET A 151 -24.35 1.77 -4.72
C MET A 151 -25.10 0.47 -5.03
N SER A 152 -26.25 0.24 -4.38
CA SER A 152 -27.16 -0.86 -4.75
C SER A 152 -28.14 -0.32 -5.77
N ILE A 153 -27.91 -0.59 -7.06
CA ILE A 153 -28.91 -0.32 -8.08
C ILE A 153 -29.98 -1.40 -7.95
N GLY A 154 -31.12 -1.04 -7.36
CA GLY A 154 -32.30 -1.88 -7.39
C GLY A 154 -32.86 -1.91 -8.82
N LYS A 155 -32.54 -2.96 -9.60
CA LYS A 155 -33.35 -3.26 -10.78
C LYS A 155 -34.63 -3.95 -10.31
N ILE A 156 -35.76 -3.25 -10.41
CA ILE A 156 -37.08 -3.89 -10.36
C ILE A 156 -37.27 -4.56 -11.71
N SER A 157 -36.85 -5.82 -11.81
CA SER A 157 -37.31 -6.73 -12.87
C SER A 157 -38.12 -7.80 -12.18
N ASN A 158 -39.38 -7.93 -12.60
CA ASN A 158 -40.40 -8.90 -12.20
C ASN A 158 -39.85 -9.97 -11.23
N ASN A 159 -40.09 -9.75 -9.92
CA ASN A 159 -39.90 -10.69 -8.82
C ASN A 159 -38.47 -10.90 -8.30
N THR A 160 -37.42 -10.30 -8.89
CA THR A 160 -36.03 -10.53 -8.43
C THR A 160 -35.22 -9.23 -8.36
N THR A 161 -34.98 -8.75 -7.14
CA THR A 161 -34.07 -7.62 -6.86
C THR A 161 -32.63 -8.09 -7.04
N THR A 162 -32.00 -7.75 -8.16
CA THR A 162 -30.58 -8.06 -8.39
C THR A 162 -29.74 -6.83 -8.05
N SER A 163 -29.04 -6.84 -6.90
CA SER A 163 -28.10 -5.78 -6.53
C SER A 163 -26.79 -5.94 -7.29
N ILE A 164 -26.62 -5.17 -8.37
CA ILE A 164 -25.32 -5.00 -9.02
C ILE A 164 -24.45 -4.05 -8.17
N VAL A 165 -23.22 -4.48 -7.89
CA VAL A 165 -22.22 -3.70 -7.14
C VAL A 165 -21.52 -2.76 -8.11
N GLU A 166 -21.95 -1.50 -8.20
CA GLU A 166 -21.27 -0.49 -9.03
C GLU A 166 -20.32 0.38 -8.20
N TRP A 167 -19.13 0.63 -8.75
CA TRP A 167 -18.04 1.39 -8.12
C TRP A 167 -18.06 2.85 -8.58
N ASN A 168 -18.38 3.78 -7.68
CA ASN A 168 -18.62 5.20 -7.99
C ASN A 168 -17.48 5.98 -8.68
N PHE A 169 -16.22 5.51 -8.69
CA PHE A 169 -15.13 6.26 -9.32
C PHE A 169 -14.82 5.84 -10.78
N ALA A 170 -15.19 4.62 -11.18
CA ALA A 170 -14.84 4.12 -12.51
C ALA A 170 -15.95 4.31 -13.56
N GLU A 171 -17.09 4.89 -13.16
CA GLU A 171 -18.17 5.22 -14.10
C GLU A 171 -17.95 6.61 -14.71
N ASN A 172 -17.44 7.62 -13.98
CA ASN A 172 -17.26 8.95 -14.56
C ASN A 172 -16.11 8.97 -15.58
N ASP A 173 -14.94 8.40 -15.23
CA ASP A 173 -13.79 8.31 -16.14
C ASP A 173 -14.03 7.33 -17.30
N ARG A 174 -14.73 6.19 -17.11
CA ARG A 174 -15.06 5.30 -18.24
C ARG A 174 -16.22 5.80 -19.09
N LYS A 175 -17.18 6.55 -18.54
CA LYS A 175 -18.20 7.23 -19.35
C LYS A 175 -17.57 8.31 -20.21
N GLU A 176 -16.57 9.05 -19.72
CA GLU A 176 -15.81 9.99 -20.54
C GLU A 176 -14.91 9.28 -21.56
N GLN A 177 -14.19 8.22 -21.17
CA GLN A 177 -13.33 7.46 -22.07
C GLN A 177 -14.11 6.74 -23.18
N CYS A 178 -15.28 6.15 -22.88
CA CYS A 178 -16.15 5.54 -23.88
C CYS A 178 -16.82 6.58 -24.79
N ARG A 179 -17.17 7.76 -24.26
CA ARG A 179 -17.75 8.85 -25.08
C ARG A 179 -16.72 9.42 -26.07
N SER A 180 -15.45 9.51 -25.65
CA SER A 180 -14.34 9.89 -26.54
C SER A 180 -13.97 8.85 -27.60
N ILE A 181 -14.20 7.55 -27.35
CA ILE A 181 -13.88 6.47 -28.31
C ILE A 181 -15.03 6.25 -29.32
N TYR A 182 -16.28 6.50 -28.93
CA TYR A 182 -17.47 6.29 -29.78
C TYR A 182 -18.05 7.57 -30.39
N GLY A 183 -17.46 8.74 -30.13
CA GLY A 183 -17.78 9.99 -30.85
C GLY A 183 -19.25 10.42 -30.75
N ILE A 184 -19.76 10.54 -29.52
CA ILE A 184 -21.02 11.27 -29.23
C ILE A 184 -20.69 12.57 -28.52
#